data_AF-A0A2P4XNG6-F1
#
_entry.id   AF-A0A2P4XNG6-F1
#
_cell.length_a   1.000
_cell.length_b   1.000
_cell.length_c   1.000
_cell.angle_alpha   90.00
_cell.angle_beta   90.00
_cell.angle_gamma   90.00
#
_symmetry.space_group_name_H-M   'P 1'
#
loop_
_entity.id
_entity.type
_entity.pdbx_description
1 polymer ?
#
loop_
_entity_poly.entity_id
_entity_poly.type
_entity_poly.pdbx_seq_one_letter_code
_entity_poly.pdbx_strand_id
1 'polypeptide(L)'
;MKYGDQADPSNPGSDPNVHYQEGNDLYAEDVDQELAVLPEINPTTDEVKIEDIQVGDPEIQTTAEIERLRQRIGRYRHLLIGKGNALPPAARGVVCDIDVGDAKPIAQRVRKIAPRFREKLSELIKGLLSSKMISYSRSPWASPIVVIVKKNGVDIGLCIDYRLVNSLTQLMVYPMPLINDILEDPDKILWYCSLDMTNGIWGVTMTDRARAISAFITAFGLFEWNRMPFSLKNAPLIYQRLMDNALYGFIRIPPSRSDPRSTDVFEVGKADDPGKPSVIGRRSYIDDILIPADS
;
A
#
# COMPACT_ATOMS: atom_id res chain seq x y z
N MET A 1 30.56 -11.64 -39.02
CA MET A 1 29.59 -12.62 -39.55
C MET A 1 28.75 -13.09 -38.37
N LYS A 2 27.44 -12.86 -38.44
CA LYS A 2 26.46 -13.21 -37.41
C LYS A 2 26.22 -14.72 -37.45
N TYR A 3 26.34 -15.41 -36.32
CA TYR A 3 25.63 -16.67 -36.10
C TYR A 3 24.29 -16.32 -35.48
N GLY A 4 23.22 -16.61 -36.21
CA GLY A 4 21.86 -16.53 -35.70
C GLY A 4 21.55 -17.80 -34.93
N ASP A 5 21.12 -17.66 -33.68
CA ASP A 5 20.52 -18.76 -32.96
C ASP A 5 19.09 -18.95 -33.47
N GLN A 6 18.93 -20.07 -34.16
CA GLN A 6 17.66 -20.65 -34.54
C GLN A 6 16.93 -21.09 -33.28
N ALA A 7 15.65 -20.76 -33.21
CA ALA A 7 14.75 -21.26 -32.18
C ALA A 7 14.71 -22.80 -32.21
N ASP A 8 15.01 -23.42 -31.06
CA ASP A 8 14.86 -24.85 -30.83
C ASP A 8 13.36 -25.24 -30.88
N PRO A 9 12.92 -26.12 -31.81
CA PRO A 9 11.50 -26.45 -31.99
C PRO A 9 10.92 -27.41 -30.92
N SER A 10 11.68 -27.76 -29.88
CA SER A 10 11.32 -28.85 -28.96
C SER A 10 10.69 -28.45 -27.62
N ASN A 11 10.32 -27.18 -27.40
CA ASN A 11 9.63 -26.75 -26.18
C ASN A 11 8.09 -26.68 -26.38
N PRO A 12 7.28 -27.65 -25.92
CA PRO A 12 5.85 -27.73 -26.24
C PRO A 12 4.96 -26.84 -25.34
N GLY A 13 5.51 -25.78 -24.72
CA GLY A 13 4.82 -25.02 -23.66
C GLY A 13 4.83 -23.50 -23.76
N SER A 14 5.42 -22.90 -24.80
CA SER A 14 5.39 -21.44 -24.96
C SER A 14 4.07 -20.99 -25.56
N ASP A 15 3.09 -20.64 -24.71
CA ASP A 15 1.98 -19.80 -25.14
C ASP A 15 2.56 -18.50 -25.74
N PRO A 16 2.27 -18.15 -27.01
CA PRO A 16 2.80 -16.95 -27.65
C PRO A 16 2.40 -15.63 -26.94
N ASN A 17 1.50 -15.69 -25.96
CA ASN A 17 1.01 -14.53 -25.21
C ASN A 17 1.73 -14.30 -23.87
N VAL A 18 2.57 -15.22 -23.39
CA VAL A 18 3.28 -15.08 -22.11
C VAL A 18 4.79 -15.08 -22.33
N HIS A 19 5.43 -13.98 -21.97
CA HIS A 19 6.88 -13.85 -22.06
C HIS A 19 7.54 -14.41 -20.80
N TYR A 20 8.37 -15.44 -20.97
CA TYR A 20 9.18 -16.02 -19.90
C TYR A 20 10.54 -15.33 -19.85
N GLN A 21 10.91 -14.80 -18.68
CA GLN A 21 12.21 -14.16 -18.48
C GLN A 21 13.02 -14.92 -17.42
N GLU A 22 14.29 -15.19 -17.72
CA GLU A 22 15.24 -15.71 -16.73
C GLU A 22 15.53 -14.62 -15.68
N GLY A 23 15.29 -14.94 -14.41
CA GLY A 23 15.61 -14.06 -13.30
C GLY A 23 17.09 -14.19 -12.94
N ASN A 24 17.74 -13.06 -12.67
CA ASN A 24 19.09 -13.07 -12.08
C ASN A 24 19.05 -13.64 -10.66
N ASP A 25 20.09 -14.39 -10.29
CA ASP A 25 20.36 -14.81 -8.90
C ASP A 25 20.73 -13.56 -8.08
N LEU A 26 19.71 -12.88 -7.54
CA LEU A 26 19.88 -11.74 -6.64
C LEU A 26 19.90 -12.25 -5.21
N TYR A 27 20.95 -11.89 -4.47
CA TYR A 27 21.09 -12.18 -3.05
C TYR A 27 20.34 -11.13 -2.23
N ALA A 28 19.96 -11.47 -0.99
CA ALA A 28 19.25 -10.55 -0.10
C ALA A 28 20.00 -9.22 0.09
N GLU A 29 21.34 -9.30 0.11
CA GLU A 29 22.27 -8.17 0.20
C GLU A 29 22.15 -7.17 -0.97
N ASP A 30 21.70 -7.63 -2.14
CA ASP A 30 21.57 -6.80 -3.36
C ASP A 30 20.25 -6.01 -3.41
N VAL A 31 19.30 -6.29 -2.51
CA VAL A 31 17.92 -5.77 -2.57
C VAL A 31 17.40 -5.23 -1.24
N ASP A 32 18.21 -5.27 -0.17
CA ASP A 32 17.85 -4.79 1.18
C ASP A 32 17.40 -3.32 1.22
N GLN A 33 17.74 -2.51 0.21
CA GLN A 33 17.32 -1.10 0.10
C GLN A 33 16.15 -0.86 -0.88
N GLU A 34 15.85 -1.82 -1.77
CA GLU A 34 14.85 -1.64 -2.84
C GLU A 34 13.53 -2.39 -2.59
N LEU A 35 13.55 -3.43 -1.75
CA LEU A 35 12.40 -4.29 -1.50
C LEU A 35 11.89 -4.17 -0.07
N ALA A 36 10.59 -3.99 0.07
CA ALA A 36 9.94 -3.97 1.37
C ALA A 36 9.62 -5.39 1.84
N VAL A 37 10.10 -5.72 3.05
CA VAL A 37 9.84 -6.98 3.74
C VAL A 37 8.40 -7.01 4.26
N LEU A 38 7.67 -8.09 3.95
CA LEU A 38 6.36 -8.35 4.53
C LEU A 38 6.49 -8.62 6.05
N PRO A 39 5.74 -7.91 6.91
CA PRO A 39 5.71 -8.23 8.33
C PRO A 39 5.03 -9.58 8.59
N GLU A 40 5.38 -10.21 9.70
CA GLU A 40 4.77 -11.47 10.14
C GLU A 40 3.34 -11.21 10.62
N ILE A 41 2.34 -11.92 10.11
CA ILE A 41 0.95 -11.67 10.46
C ILE A 41 0.55 -12.55 11.64
N ASN A 42 0.21 -11.92 12.76
CA ASN A 42 -0.41 -12.60 13.89
C ASN A 42 -1.93 -12.38 13.83
N PRO A 43 -2.74 -13.46 13.91
CA PRO A 43 -4.20 -13.37 13.80
C PRO A 43 -4.86 -12.68 15.01
N THR A 44 -4.12 -12.49 16.10
CA THR A 44 -4.60 -11.91 17.36
C THR A 44 -3.82 -10.66 17.70
N THR A 45 -4.53 -9.59 18.05
CA THR A 45 -3.96 -8.42 18.74
C THR A 45 -4.15 -8.56 20.23
N ASP A 46 -3.15 -8.13 20.99
CA ASP A 46 -3.31 -7.88 22.42
C ASP A 46 -4.35 -6.76 22.64
N GLU A 47 -5.04 -6.79 23.78
CA GLU A 47 -5.93 -5.68 24.16
C GLU A 47 -5.12 -4.39 24.36
N VAL A 48 -5.62 -3.27 23.81
CA VAL A 48 -4.99 -1.96 23.98
C VAL A 48 -5.12 -1.53 25.44
N LYS A 49 -3.99 -1.40 26.13
CA LYS A 49 -3.94 -0.70 27.42
C LYS A 49 -3.62 0.76 27.17
N ILE A 50 -4.38 1.66 27.80
CA ILE A 50 -4.13 3.11 27.71
C ILE A 50 -2.72 3.46 28.21
N GLU A 51 -2.18 2.63 29.10
CA GLU A 51 -0.81 2.67 29.63
C GLU A 51 0.27 2.55 28.54
N ASP A 52 -0.02 1.87 27.43
CA ASP A 52 0.92 1.68 26.31
C ASP A 52 1.03 2.93 25.42
N ILE A 53 0.16 3.93 25.63
CA ILE A 53 0.13 5.16 24.82
C ILE A 53 1.02 6.21 25.48
N GLN A 54 1.97 6.74 24.72
CA GLN A 54 2.75 7.90 25.15
C GLN A 54 1.83 9.12 25.20
N VAL A 55 1.53 9.60 26.41
CA VAL A 55 0.63 10.73 26.65
C VAL A 55 1.33 11.76 27.53
N GLY A 56 1.55 12.93 26.94
CA GLY A 56 2.14 14.08 27.62
C GLY A 56 3.62 13.94 27.96
N ASP A 57 4.17 15.02 28.50
CA ASP A 57 5.54 15.11 29.00
C ASP A 57 5.50 15.42 30.51
N PRO A 58 5.93 14.48 31.38
CA PRO A 58 5.93 14.68 32.83
C PRO A 58 6.79 15.87 33.30
N GLU A 59 7.75 16.32 32.50
CA GLU A 59 8.61 17.47 32.82
C GLU A 59 7.92 18.81 32.55
N ILE A 60 6.89 18.82 31.70
CA ILE A 60 6.22 20.04 31.24
C ILE A 60 4.78 20.12 31.77
N GLN A 61 4.09 18.99 31.90
CA GLN A 61 2.65 18.92 32.16
C GLN A 61 2.35 18.30 33.52
N THR A 62 1.29 18.76 34.16
CA THR A 62 0.87 18.21 35.46
C THR A 62 0.26 16.82 35.32
N THR A 63 0.39 16.00 36.35
CA THR A 63 -0.22 14.65 36.40
C THR A 63 -1.72 14.67 36.12
N ALA A 64 -2.42 15.73 36.56
CA ALA A 64 -3.86 15.89 36.33
C ALA A 64 -4.19 16.14 34.84
N GLU A 65 -3.36 16.89 34.12
CA GLU A 65 -3.53 17.14 32.68
C GLU A 65 -3.29 15.87 31.87
N ILE A 66 -2.22 15.14 32.20
CA ILE A 66 -1.89 13.86 31.56
C ILE A 66 -3.03 12.85 31.77
N GLU A 67 -3.56 12.75 32.98
CA GLU A 67 -4.65 11.82 33.29
C GLU A 67 -5.96 12.20 32.59
N ARG A 68 -6.26 13.50 32.51
CA ARG A 68 -7.42 14.00 31.75
C ARG A 68 -7.31 13.65 30.26
N LEU A 69 -6.10 13.75 29.69
CA LEU A 69 -5.86 13.39 28.29
C LEU A 69 -5.99 11.89 28.06
N ARG A 70 -5.43 11.06 28.96
CA ARG A 70 -5.61 9.60 28.96
C ARG A 70 -7.08 9.20 29.01
N GLN A 71 -7.86 9.81 29.89
CA GLN A 71 -9.29 9.54 30.00
C GLN A 71 -10.03 9.86 28.69
N ARG A 72 -9.63 10.94 28.01
CA ARG A 72 -10.25 11.35 26.73
C ARG A 72 -9.89 10.38 25.60
N ILE A 73 -8.62 10.00 25.48
CA ILE A 73 -8.14 8.98 24.53
C ILE A 73 -8.83 7.64 24.79
N GLY A 74 -8.99 7.27 26.06
CA GLY A 74 -9.66 6.04 26.48
C GLY A 74 -11.09 5.88 25.97
N ARG A 75 -11.82 6.97 25.71
CA ARG A 75 -13.15 6.93 25.07
C ARG A 75 -13.11 6.37 23.64
N TYR A 76 -11.98 6.57 22.97
CA TYR A 76 -11.73 6.12 21.60
C TYR A 76 -10.87 4.85 21.53
N ARG A 77 -10.67 4.14 22.65
CA ARG A 77 -9.87 2.90 22.71
C ARG A 77 -10.28 1.83 21.68
N HIS A 78 -11.54 1.84 21.27
CA HIS A 78 -12.09 0.91 20.26
C HIS A 78 -11.59 1.18 18.83
N LEU A 79 -10.99 2.34 18.58
CA LEU A 79 -10.34 2.70 17.32
C LEU A 79 -8.85 2.35 17.32
N LEU A 80 -8.28 2.04 18.49
CA LEU A 80 -6.87 1.72 18.63
C LEU A 80 -6.65 0.22 18.37
N ILE A 81 -5.55 -0.09 17.71
CA ILE A 81 -5.09 -1.47 17.49
C ILE A 81 -3.98 -1.73 18.49
N GLY A 82 -4.12 -2.82 19.27
CA GLY A 82 -3.13 -3.20 20.28
C GLY A 82 -1.85 -3.75 19.67
N LYS A 83 -0.90 -4.13 20.52
CA LYS A 83 0.33 -4.78 20.06
C LYS A 83 -0.03 -6.03 19.25
N GLY A 84 0.46 -6.09 18.02
CA GLY A 84 0.16 -7.16 17.07
C GLY A 84 0.02 -6.67 15.64
N ASN A 85 0.03 -7.61 14.69
CA ASN A 85 -0.08 -7.33 13.25
C ASN A 85 -1.48 -7.66 12.73
N ALA A 86 -2.53 -7.25 13.46
CA ALA A 86 -3.88 -7.39 12.94
C ALA A 86 -4.05 -6.58 11.67
N LEU A 87 -4.91 -7.10 10.79
CA LEU A 87 -5.25 -6.44 9.56
C LEU A 87 -6.32 -5.39 9.81
N PRO A 88 -6.12 -4.15 9.35
CA PRO A 88 -7.18 -3.17 9.38
C PRO A 88 -8.35 -3.63 8.50
N PRO A 89 -9.59 -3.19 8.80
CA PRO A 89 -10.71 -3.39 7.90
C PRO A 89 -10.44 -2.75 6.53
N ALA A 90 -11.18 -3.16 5.51
CA ALA A 90 -11.06 -2.56 4.19
C ALA A 90 -11.37 -1.06 4.25
N ALA A 91 -10.44 -0.25 3.74
CA ALA A 91 -10.66 1.16 3.52
C ALA A 91 -11.78 1.36 2.49
N ARG A 92 -12.56 2.43 2.65
CA ARG A 92 -13.62 2.83 1.72
C ARG A 92 -13.12 3.96 0.83
N GLY A 93 -13.62 4.03 -0.40
CA GLY A 93 -13.37 5.15 -1.31
C GLY A 93 -11.99 5.16 -1.99
N VAL A 94 -11.13 4.16 -1.73
CA VAL A 94 -9.86 3.97 -2.43
C VAL A 94 -9.62 2.49 -2.69
N VAL A 95 -9.20 2.18 -3.91
CA VAL A 95 -8.72 0.87 -4.34
C VAL A 95 -7.35 1.03 -4.98
N CYS A 96 -6.51 0.01 -4.87
CA CYS A 96 -5.23 -0.06 -5.55
C CYS A 96 -5.43 -0.70 -6.93
N ASP A 97 -4.92 -0.02 -7.95
CA ASP A 97 -4.88 -0.52 -9.30
C ASP A 97 -3.44 -0.50 -9.83
N ILE A 98 -3.11 -1.41 -10.75
CA ILE A 98 -1.81 -1.50 -11.42
C ILE A 98 -2.07 -1.33 -12.91
N ASP A 99 -1.90 -0.11 -13.41
CA ASP A 99 -2.06 0.18 -14.84
C ASP A 99 -0.74 -0.02 -15.57
N VAL A 100 -0.67 -1.06 -16.40
CA VAL A 100 0.49 -1.37 -17.25
C VAL A 100 0.23 -0.99 -18.73
N GLY A 101 -0.86 -0.29 -19.03
CA GLY A 101 -1.31 -0.02 -20.40
C GLY A 101 -1.50 -1.30 -21.21
N ASP A 102 -0.96 -1.33 -22.42
CA ASP A 102 -1.05 -2.46 -23.35
C ASP A 102 0.06 -3.52 -23.15
N ALA A 103 0.78 -3.48 -22.03
CA ALA A 103 1.85 -4.43 -21.74
C ALA A 103 1.30 -5.86 -21.62
N LYS A 104 1.98 -6.80 -22.28
CA LYS A 104 1.65 -8.22 -22.17
C LYS A 104 2.10 -8.80 -20.83
N PRO A 105 1.42 -9.85 -20.32
CA PRO A 105 1.84 -10.55 -19.12
C PRO A 105 3.27 -11.09 -19.19
N ILE A 106 3.98 -10.93 -18.07
CA ILE A 106 5.32 -11.48 -17.89
C ILE A 106 5.30 -12.49 -16.75
N ALA A 107 5.83 -13.69 -17.03
CA ALA A 107 5.99 -14.76 -16.06
C ALA A 107 7.48 -15.02 -15.80
N GLN A 108 7.96 -14.66 -14.62
CA GLN A 108 9.33 -14.92 -14.19
C GLN A 108 9.41 -16.30 -13.50
N ARG A 109 10.59 -16.92 -13.59
CA ARG A 109 10.84 -18.23 -12.95
C ARG A 109 10.91 -18.11 -11.42
N VAL A 110 10.47 -19.18 -10.75
CA VAL A 110 10.64 -19.33 -9.29
C VAL A 110 12.12 -19.29 -8.92
N ARG A 111 12.47 -18.46 -7.92
CA ARG A 111 13.82 -18.45 -7.36
C ARG A 111 14.08 -19.67 -6.49
N LYS A 112 15.31 -20.19 -6.53
CA LYS A 112 15.72 -21.28 -5.65
C LYS A 112 15.79 -20.78 -4.21
N ILE A 113 15.21 -21.56 -3.30
CA ILE A 113 15.19 -21.25 -1.87
C ILE A 113 15.94 -22.36 -1.15
N ALA A 114 16.85 -21.97 -0.27
CA ALA A 114 17.62 -22.91 0.53
C ALA A 114 16.66 -23.83 1.33
N PRO A 115 16.89 -25.15 1.37
CA PRO A 115 15.98 -26.10 2.01
C PRO A 115 15.60 -25.72 3.45
N ARG A 116 16.55 -25.17 4.22
CA ARG A 116 16.36 -24.71 5.61
C ARG A 116 15.28 -23.64 5.79
N PHE A 117 14.95 -22.88 4.75
CA PHE A 117 13.95 -21.81 4.82
C PHE A 117 12.58 -22.20 4.24
N ARG A 118 12.45 -23.41 3.67
CA ARG A 118 11.19 -23.84 3.04
C ARG A 118 10.04 -23.97 4.03
N GLU A 119 10.31 -24.50 5.22
CA GLU A 119 9.29 -24.66 6.26
C GLU A 119 8.74 -23.30 6.69
N LYS A 120 9.63 -22.36 7.03
CA LYS A 120 9.24 -20.97 7.36
C LYS A 120 8.49 -20.26 6.25
N LEU A 121 8.90 -20.46 5.01
CA LEU A 121 8.18 -19.90 3.88
C LEU A 121 6.76 -20.49 3.78
N SER A 122 6.62 -21.80 3.98
CA SER A 122 5.30 -22.46 4.00
C SER A 122 4.41 -21.87 5.09
N GLU A 123 4.94 -21.62 6.28
CA GLU A 123 4.22 -20.98 7.39
C GLU A 123 3.79 -19.55 7.04
N LEU A 124 4.68 -18.73 6.47
CA LEU A 124 4.35 -17.37 6.03
C LEU A 124 3.23 -17.35 4.99
N ILE A 125 3.32 -18.22 3.97
CA ILE A 125 2.28 -18.32 2.92
C ILE A 125 0.96 -18.79 3.51
N LYS A 126 0.97 -19.76 4.44
CA LYS A 126 -0.24 -20.20 5.16
C LYS A 126 -0.86 -19.07 5.97
N GLY A 127 -0.05 -18.26 6.66
CA GLY A 127 -0.52 -17.09 7.41
C GLY A 127 -1.15 -16.02 6.51
N LEU A 128 -0.57 -15.77 5.34
CA LEU A 128 -1.13 -14.85 4.33
C LEU A 128 -2.45 -15.36 3.75
N LEU A 129 -2.58 -16.67 3.51
CA LEU A 129 -3.81 -17.28 3.03
C LEU A 129 -4.91 -17.29 4.10
N SER A 130 -4.59 -17.67 5.33
CA SER A 130 -5.57 -17.74 6.44
C SER A 130 -6.14 -16.37 6.79
N SER A 131 -5.31 -15.33 6.66
CA SER A 131 -5.71 -13.93 6.84
C SER A 131 -6.40 -13.31 5.61
N LYS A 132 -6.59 -14.08 4.54
CA LYS A 132 -7.20 -13.67 3.26
C LYS A 132 -6.50 -12.50 2.56
N MET A 133 -5.24 -12.24 2.91
CA MET A 133 -4.43 -11.22 2.24
C MET A 133 -4.06 -11.61 0.82
N ILE A 134 -3.84 -12.91 0.61
CA ILE A 134 -3.56 -13.49 -0.69
C ILE A 134 -4.57 -14.58 -1.02
N SER A 135 -4.61 -14.98 -2.28
CA SER A 135 -5.40 -16.11 -2.78
C SER A 135 -4.63 -16.86 -3.85
N TYR A 136 -5.02 -18.11 -4.12
CA TYR A 136 -4.46 -18.85 -5.25
C TYR A 136 -4.78 -18.12 -6.54
N SER A 137 -3.78 -17.99 -7.41
CA SER A 137 -3.95 -17.30 -8.69
C SER A 137 -3.86 -18.26 -9.87
N ARG A 138 -4.52 -17.88 -10.96
CA ARG A 138 -4.35 -18.45 -12.31
C ARG A 138 -3.85 -17.40 -13.30
N SER A 139 -3.28 -16.31 -12.79
CA SER A 139 -2.82 -15.19 -13.60
C SER A 139 -1.70 -15.61 -14.55
N PRO A 140 -1.64 -15.06 -15.76
CA PRO A 140 -0.49 -15.20 -16.65
C PRO A 140 0.73 -14.37 -16.18
N TRP A 141 0.55 -13.49 -15.19
CA TRP A 141 1.65 -12.76 -14.55
C TRP A 141 2.28 -13.59 -13.43
N ALA A 142 3.60 -13.50 -13.28
CA ALA A 142 4.29 -14.12 -12.16
C ALA A 142 5.55 -13.34 -11.78
N SER A 143 5.52 -12.65 -10.65
CA SER A 143 6.69 -12.02 -10.03
C SER A 143 7.35 -13.00 -9.04
N PRO A 144 8.68 -13.16 -9.02
CA PRO A 144 9.32 -14.12 -8.14
C PRO A 144 9.46 -13.55 -6.73
N ILE A 145 9.43 -14.43 -5.74
CA ILE A 145 9.70 -14.03 -4.35
C ILE A 145 11.20 -13.91 -4.06
N VAL A 146 11.52 -13.07 -3.09
CA VAL A 146 12.85 -12.92 -2.49
C VAL A 146 12.75 -13.20 -1.00
N VAL A 147 13.65 -14.03 -0.49
CA VAL A 147 13.71 -14.36 0.94
C VAL A 147 14.88 -13.61 1.56
N ILE A 148 14.60 -12.78 2.55
CA ILE A 148 15.60 -12.01 3.30
C ILE A 148 15.78 -12.68 4.65
N VAL A 149 17.02 -12.89 5.09
CA VAL A 149 17.28 -13.45 6.42
C VAL A 149 17.33 -12.32 7.43
N LYS A 150 16.50 -12.38 8.46
CA LYS A 150 16.47 -11.36 9.53
C LYS A 150 17.76 -11.41 10.35
N LYS A 151 18.03 -10.34 11.10
CA LYS A 151 19.26 -10.18 11.94
C LYS A 151 19.53 -11.35 12.89
N ASN A 152 18.50 -12.07 13.32
CA ASN A 152 18.66 -13.24 14.19
C ASN A 152 19.17 -14.50 13.46
N GLY A 153 19.37 -14.44 12.13
CA GLY A 153 19.91 -15.53 11.30
C GLY A 153 18.97 -16.71 11.09
N VAL A 154 17.81 -16.69 11.74
CA VAL A 154 16.88 -17.81 11.82
C VAL A 154 15.58 -17.46 11.12
N ASP A 155 15.02 -16.28 11.37
CA ASP A 155 13.77 -15.84 10.76
C ASP A 155 13.97 -15.25 9.38
N ILE A 156 12.92 -15.32 8.57
CA ILE A 156 12.93 -14.82 7.20
C ILE A 156 11.87 -13.74 7.00
N GLY A 157 12.21 -12.77 6.17
CA GLY A 157 11.29 -11.83 5.56
C GLY A 157 10.96 -12.29 4.14
N LEU A 158 9.69 -12.18 3.76
CA LEU A 158 9.24 -12.43 2.39
C LEU A 158 9.11 -11.10 1.66
N CYS A 159 9.68 -11.01 0.46
CA CYS A 159 9.50 -9.89 -0.47
C CYS A 159 9.02 -10.42 -1.82
N ILE A 160 8.32 -9.60 -2.60
CA ILE A 160 8.05 -9.87 -4.02
C ILE A 160 8.87 -8.90 -4.86
N ASP A 161 9.59 -9.42 -5.85
CA ASP A 161 10.33 -8.58 -6.79
C ASP A 161 9.39 -8.02 -7.86
N TYR A 162 8.76 -6.88 -7.57
CA TYR A 162 7.91 -6.17 -8.51
C TYR A 162 8.67 -5.20 -9.43
N ARG A 163 10.01 -5.22 -9.48
CA ARG A 163 10.75 -4.20 -10.27
C ARG A 163 10.37 -4.21 -11.76
N LEU A 164 10.12 -5.39 -12.33
CA LEU A 164 9.66 -5.51 -13.71
C LEU A 164 8.21 -5.04 -13.88
N VAL A 165 7.32 -5.38 -12.95
CA VAL A 165 5.95 -4.86 -12.95
C VAL A 165 5.99 -3.33 -12.85
N ASN A 166 6.77 -2.78 -11.92
CA ASN A 166 6.93 -1.35 -11.68
C ASN A 166 7.53 -0.59 -12.88
N SER A 167 8.41 -1.21 -13.67
CA SER A 167 8.95 -0.57 -14.87
C SER A 167 7.87 -0.41 -15.96
N LEU A 168 6.88 -1.30 -15.98
CA LEU A 168 5.73 -1.25 -16.88
C LEU A 168 4.58 -0.39 -16.33
N THR A 169 4.44 -0.30 -15.01
CA THR A 169 3.37 0.46 -14.36
C THR A 169 3.46 1.94 -14.71
N GLN A 170 2.37 2.48 -15.24
CA GLN A 170 2.20 3.91 -15.46
C GLN A 170 2.22 4.64 -14.11
N LEU A 171 3.06 5.68 -14.03
CA LEU A 171 3.20 6.45 -12.81
C LEU A 171 1.92 7.23 -12.56
N MET A 172 1.34 7.06 -11.38
CA MET A 172 0.23 7.89 -10.94
C MET A 172 0.73 9.30 -10.64
N VAL A 173 -0.07 10.31 -10.98
CA VAL A 173 0.19 11.70 -10.57
C VAL A 173 -0.77 12.04 -9.45
N TYR A 174 -0.23 12.26 -8.25
CA TYR A 174 -0.99 12.70 -7.09
C TYR A 174 -0.12 13.65 -6.25
N PRO A 175 -0.68 14.75 -5.69
CA PRO A 175 0.10 15.67 -4.88
C PRO A 175 0.60 14.97 -3.62
N MET A 176 1.92 14.95 -3.44
CA MET A 176 2.53 14.59 -2.17
C MET A 176 2.83 15.88 -1.40
N PRO A 177 2.34 16.05 -0.17
CA PRO A 177 2.64 17.22 0.63
C PRO A 177 4.14 17.29 0.92
N LEU A 178 4.71 18.50 0.91
CA LEU A 178 6.08 18.71 1.34
C LEU A 178 6.14 18.71 2.87
N ILE A 179 7.23 18.21 3.43
CA ILE A 179 7.44 18.18 4.88
C ILE A 179 7.33 19.59 5.47
N ASN A 180 7.87 20.60 4.78
CA ASN A 180 7.82 21.98 5.23
C ASN A 180 6.37 22.51 5.29
N ASP A 181 5.53 22.17 4.30
CA ASP A 181 4.13 22.59 4.24
C ASP A 181 3.31 21.98 5.40
N ILE A 182 3.67 20.76 5.82
CA ILE A 182 3.02 20.09 6.97
C ILE A 182 3.44 20.74 8.31
N LEU A 183 4.66 21.27 8.37
CA LEU A 183 5.28 21.79 9.59
C LEU A 183 5.21 23.32 9.73
N GLU A 184 4.37 24.02 8.95
CA GLU A 184 4.23 25.47 9.06
C GLU A 184 3.60 25.89 10.40
N ASP A 185 4.13 26.98 10.98
CA ASP A 185 3.66 27.61 12.23
C ASP A 185 3.59 26.71 13.49
N PRO A 186 4.66 25.96 13.83
CA PRO A 186 4.61 25.09 15.00
C PRO A 186 4.48 25.89 16.32
N ASP A 187 4.91 27.15 16.32
CA ASP A 187 4.88 28.03 17.48
C ASP A 187 3.45 28.48 17.87
N LYS A 188 2.43 28.17 17.04
CA LYS A 188 1.03 28.56 17.28
C LYS A 188 0.20 27.43 17.90
N ILE A 189 0.75 26.23 18.06
CA ILE A 189 0.03 25.04 18.53
C ILE A 189 0.60 24.58 19.87
N LEU A 190 -0.27 24.51 20.89
CA LEU A 190 0.11 24.13 22.25
C LEU A 190 0.27 22.60 22.44
N TRP A 191 -0.38 21.79 21.59
CA TRP A 191 -0.40 20.33 21.72
C TRP A 191 -0.31 19.66 20.35
N TYR A 192 0.58 18.67 20.24
CA TYR A 192 0.72 17.81 19.07
C TYR A 192 0.19 16.42 19.36
N CYS A 193 -0.42 15.82 18.34
CA CYS A 193 -0.82 14.42 18.35
C CYS A 193 -0.28 13.76 17.09
N SER A 194 0.59 12.77 17.28
CA SER A 194 1.03 11.90 16.19
C SER A 194 0.21 10.62 16.23
N LEU A 195 -0.39 10.26 15.09
CA LEU A 195 -1.16 9.03 14.91
C LEU A 195 -0.53 8.25 13.77
N ASP A 196 -0.22 6.99 14.02
CA ASP A 196 0.26 6.06 12.99
C ASP A 196 -0.79 4.98 12.72
N MET A 197 -1.06 4.71 11.44
CA MET A 197 -2.02 3.69 11.05
C MET A 197 -1.31 2.34 10.88
N THR A 198 -1.47 1.48 11.88
CA THR A 198 -0.91 0.12 11.88
C THR A 198 -1.31 -0.65 10.62
N ASN A 199 -0.33 -1.15 9.88
CA ASN A 199 -0.54 -1.91 8.63
C ASN A 199 -1.42 -1.17 7.61
N GLY A 200 -1.39 0.17 7.58
CA GLY A 200 -2.34 0.98 6.85
C GLY A 200 -2.48 0.66 5.36
N ILE A 201 -1.35 0.32 4.70
CA ILE A 201 -1.33 -0.09 3.28
C ILE A 201 -2.23 -1.31 3.02
N TRP A 202 -2.31 -2.23 3.97
CA TRP A 202 -3.13 -3.45 3.87
C TRP A 202 -4.63 -3.21 4.06
N GLY A 203 -5.04 -2.01 4.46
CA GLY A 203 -6.44 -1.58 4.40
C GLY A 203 -6.94 -1.41 2.96
N VAL A 204 -6.05 -1.12 2.01
CA VAL A 204 -6.42 -0.85 0.61
C VAL A 204 -6.69 -2.15 -0.14
N THR A 205 -7.88 -2.29 -0.71
CA THR A 205 -8.26 -3.44 -1.57
C THR A 205 -7.70 -3.28 -2.98
N MET A 206 -7.52 -4.40 -3.68
CA MET A 206 -7.05 -4.44 -5.06
C MET A 206 -8.22 -4.55 -6.06
N THR A 207 -8.11 -3.91 -7.23
CA THR A 207 -8.98 -4.21 -8.39
C THR A 207 -8.67 -5.60 -8.94
N ASP A 208 -9.61 -6.28 -9.61
CA ASP A 208 -9.35 -7.63 -10.17
C ASP A 208 -8.17 -7.65 -11.17
N ARG A 209 -8.02 -6.58 -11.95
CA ARG A 209 -6.86 -6.39 -12.83
C ARG A 209 -5.55 -6.37 -12.04
N ALA A 210 -5.51 -5.55 -10.98
CA ALA A 210 -4.33 -5.40 -10.16
C ALA A 210 -4.02 -6.68 -9.36
N ARG A 211 -5.05 -7.41 -8.92
CA ARG A 211 -4.88 -8.74 -8.31
C ARG A 211 -4.13 -9.66 -9.27
N ALA A 212 -4.59 -9.78 -10.51
CA ALA A 212 -3.92 -10.59 -11.52
C ALA A 212 -2.47 -10.15 -11.76
N ILE A 213 -2.19 -8.85 -11.92
CA ILE A 213 -0.83 -8.33 -12.18
C ILE A 213 0.09 -8.51 -10.96
N SER A 214 -0.47 -8.41 -9.74
CA SER A 214 0.27 -8.62 -8.49
C SER A 214 0.67 -10.08 -8.26
N ALA A 215 0.27 -11.01 -9.13
CA ALA A 215 0.54 -12.41 -8.95
C ALA A 215 2.04 -12.70 -8.78
N PHE A 216 2.36 -13.55 -7.80
CA PHE A 216 3.70 -13.91 -7.43
C PHE A 216 3.85 -15.42 -7.28
N ILE A 217 5.03 -15.92 -7.64
CA ILE A 217 5.31 -17.34 -7.75
C ILE A 217 6.32 -17.81 -6.71
N THR A 218 6.03 -18.97 -6.13
CA THR A 218 6.83 -19.60 -5.08
C THR A 218 7.05 -21.08 -5.41
N ALA A 219 7.88 -21.76 -4.63
CA ALA A 219 8.01 -23.22 -4.70
C ALA A 219 6.71 -23.97 -4.33
N PHE A 220 5.72 -23.29 -3.73
CA PHE A 220 4.44 -23.87 -3.30
C PHE A 220 3.27 -23.55 -4.23
N GLY A 221 3.49 -22.74 -5.28
CA GLY A 221 2.45 -22.35 -6.23
C GLY A 221 2.44 -20.85 -6.53
N LEU A 222 1.40 -20.46 -7.29
CA LEU A 222 1.13 -19.10 -7.72
C LEU A 222 0.02 -18.49 -6.87
N PHE A 223 0.25 -17.27 -6.40
CA PHE A 223 -0.66 -16.53 -5.53
C PHE A 223 -0.83 -15.11 -6.02
N GLU A 224 -1.92 -14.46 -5.65
CA GLU A 224 -2.20 -13.04 -5.94
C GLU A 224 -2.63 -12.31 -4.67
N TRP A 225 -2.41 -11.00 -4.64
CA TRP A 225 -2.78 -10.17 -3.50
C TRP A 225 -4.22 -9.69 -3.59
N ASN A 226 -4.97 -9.78 -2.49
CA ASN A 226 -6.29 -9.16 -2.33
C ASN A 226 -6.20 -7.75 -1.72
N ARG A 227 -5.09 -7.45 -1.04
CA ARG A 227 -4.76 -6.17 -0.41
C ARG A 227 -3.49 -5.60 -1.01
N MET A 228 -3.35 -4.29 -1.06
CA MET A 228 -2.19 -3.62 -1.65
C MET A 228 -0.88 -4.17 -1.03
N PRO A 229 -0.02 -4.87 -1.79
CA PRO A 229 1.25 -5.31 -1.28
C PRO A 229 2.22 -4.14 -1.18
N PHE A 230 3.26 -4.34 -0.36
CA PHE A 230 4.41 -3.46 -0.39
C PHE A 230 5.18 -3.61 -1.71
N SER A 231 6.06 -2.66 -2.01
CA SER A 231 6.91 -2.63 -3.20
C SER A 231 6.21 -2.30 -4.53
N LEU A 232 4.92 -1.93 -4.54
CA LEU A 232 4.29 -1.38 -5.75
C LEU A 232 4.64 0.10 -5.94
N LYS A 233 4.96 0.48 -7.18
CA LYS A 233 5.37 1.84 -7.58
C LYS A 233 4.42 2.95 -7.09
N ASN A 234 3.12 2.74 -7.23
CA ASN A 234 2.10 3.75 -6.91
C ASN A 234 1.57 3.64 -5.48
N ALA A 235 2.04 2.70 -4.65
CA ALA A 235 1.51 2.48 -3.31
C ALA A 235 1.53 3.72 -2.40
N PRO A 236 2.62 4.52 -2.33
CA PRO A 236 2.65 5.73 -1.51
C PRO A 236 1.60 6.76 -1.94
N LEU A 237 1.42 6.94 -3.25
CA LEU A 237 0.49 7.90 -3.81
C LEU A 237 -0.97 7.48 -3.59
N ILE A 238 -1.26 6.17 -3.70
CA ILE A 238 -2.59 5.61 -3.39
C ILE A 238 -2.90 5.81 -1.90
N TYR A 239 -1.90 5.59 -1.05
CA TYR A 239 -2.02 5.79 0.38
C TYR A 239 -2.24 7.26 0.76
N GLN A 240 -1.52 8.20 0.14
CA GLN A 240 -1.76 9.64 0.34
C GLN A 240 -3.19 10.01 -0.06
N ARG A 241 -3.67 9.52 -1.20
CA ARG A 241 -5.06 9.73 -1.64
C ARG A 241 -6.08 9.18 -0.65
N LEU A 242 -5.80 8.05 -0.02
CA LEU A 242 -6.64 7.51 1.06
C LEU A 242 -6.72 8.48 2.23
N MET A 243 -5.57 9.00 2.67
CA MET A 243 -5.51 9.95 3.79
C MET A 243 -6.24 11.26 3.47
N ASP A 244 -6.01 11.82 2.28
CA ASP A 244 -6.66 13.06 1.84
C ASP A 244 -8.18 12.88 1.74
N ASN A 245 -8.65 11.75 1.22
CA ASN A 245 -10.09 11.45 1.16
C ASN A 245 -10.70 11.30 2.56
N ALA A 246 -10.01 10.62 3.48
CA ALA A 246 -10.49 10.41 4.84
C ALA A 246 -10.52 11.70 5.66
N LEU A 247 -9.57 12.61 5.41
CA LEU A 247 -9.39 13.85 6.16
C LEU A 247 -9.92 15.09 5.43
N TYR A 248 -10.52 14.92 4.25
CA TYR A 248 -10.95 16.03 3.37
C TYR A 248 -11.77 17.10 4.11
N GLY A 249 -12.74 16.67 4.93
CA GLY A 249 -13.61 17.56 5.71
C GLY A 249 -12.94 18.22 6.94
N PHE A 250 -11.71 17.85 7.28
CA PHE A 250 -10.96 18.39 8.42
C PHE A 250 -9.79 19.30 8.00
N ILE A 251 -9.25 19.11 6.80
CA ILE A 251 -8.01 19.77 6.34
C ILE A 251 -8.29 21.05 5.53
N ARG A 252 -9.47 21.24 4.94
CA ARG A 252 -9.71 22.39 4.05
C ARG A 252 -10.32 23.63 4.73
N ILE A 253 -9.50 24.68 4.69
CA ILE A 253 -9.76 26.14 4.80
C ILE A 253 -10.61 26.55 6.01
N PRO A 254 -10.01 27.11 7.07
CA PRO A 254 -10.76 27.83 8.10
C PRO A 254 -11.65 28.86 7.41
N PRO A 255 -12.93 29.01 7.79
CA PRO A 255 -13.79 30.03 7.22
C PRO A 255 -13.06 31.37 7.25
N SER A 256 -13.02 32.07 6.11
CA SER A 256 -12.59 33.46 6.10
C SER A 256 -13.31 34.18 7.23
N ARG A 257 -12.60 35.03 8.00
CA ARG A 257 -13.20 35.79 9.11
C ARG A 257 -14.47 36.58 8.70
N SER A 258 -14.72 36.74 7.40
CA SER A 258 -15.90 37.38 6.83
C SER A 258 -17.10 36.47 6.48
N ASP A 259 -16.97 35.13 6.45
CA ASP A 259 -18.09 34.21 6.23
C ASP A 259 -17.93 32.91 7.05
N PRO A 260 -18.78 32.65 8.05
CA PRO A 260 -18.66 31.49 8.95
C PRO A 260 -19.05 30.15 8.32
N ARG A 261 -19.45 30.11 7.05
CA ARG A 261 -19.73 28.86 6.34
C ARG A 261 -18.44 28.31 5.74
N SER A 262 -18.06 27.09 6.11
CA SER A 262 -17.01 26.33 5.41
C SER A 262 -17.36 26.32 3.92
N THR A 263 -16.60 27.05 3.11
CA THR A 263 -16.88 27.11 1.68
C THR A 263 -16.26 25.87 1.06
N ASP A 264 -17.09 24.87 0.72
CA ASP A 264 -16.64 23.80 -0.14
C ASP A 264 -16.33 24.41 -1.51
N VAL A 265 -15.04 24.45 -1.85
CA VAL A 265 -14.53 24.96 -3.12
C VAL A 265 -15.07 24.18 -4.33
N PHE A 266 -15.59 22.97 -4.13
CA PHE A 266 -16.24 22.18 -5.18
C PHE A 266 -17.76 22.36 -5.26
N GLU A 267 -18.42 22.91 -4.23
CA GLU A 267 -19.86 23.26 -4.29
C GLU A 267 -20.11 24.72 -4.66
N VAL A 268 -19.24 25.65 -4.24
CA VAL A 268 -19.51 27.11 -4.32
C VAL A 268 -18.40 27.89 -5.01
N GLY A 269 -17.27 27.25 -5.35
CA GLY A 269 -16.22 27.87 -6.15
C GLY A 269 -16.74 28.17 -7.56
N LYS A 270 -17.09 29.43 -7.85
CA LYS A 270 -17.19 29.87 -9.24
C LYS A 270 -15.81 29.74 -9.85
N ALA A 271 -15.64 28.77 -10.75
CA ALA A 271 -14.44 28.67 -11.57
C ALA A 271 -14.25 30.01 -12.30
N ASP A 272 -13.04 30.55 -12.30
CA ASP A 272 -12.70 31.67 -13.17
C ASP A 272 -13.02 31.27 -14.63
N ASP A 273 -13.73 32.19 -15.29
CA ASP A 273 -14.41 32.13 -16.59
C ASP A 273 -13.81 31.14 -17.65
N PRO A 274 -14.62 30.32 -18.34
CA PRO A 274 -14.20 29.18 -19.17
C PRO A 274 -13.71 29.57 -20.58
N GLY A 275 -13.20 30.79 -20.76
CA GLY A 275 -12.79 31.32 -22.06
C GLY A 275 -11.48 30.76 -22.62
N LYS A 276 -10.77 29.90 -21.87
CA LYS A 276 -9.54 29.23 -22.36
C LYS A 276 -9.78 27.73 -22.50
N PRO A 277 -9.60 27.15 -23.69
CA PRO A 277 -9.67 25.70 -23.85
C PRO A 277 -8.57 25.04 -23.01
N SER A 278 -8.97 24.00 -22.27
CA SER A 278 -8.06 23.14 -21.51
C SER A 278 -6.96 22.59 -22.42
N VAL A 279 -5.71 22.74 -22.00
CA VAL A 279 -4.51 22.29 -22.75
C VAL A 279 -4.45 20.76 -22.87
N ILE A 280 -5.29 20.00 -22.15
CA ILE A 280 -5.21 18.53 -22.06
C ILE A 280 -6.50 17.81 -22.52
N GLY A 281 -7.58 18.52 -22.87
CA GLY A 281 -8.72 17.93 -23.59
C GLY A 281 -9.44 16.74 -22.91
N ARG A 282 -9.37 16.58 -21.57
CA ARG A 282 -10.09 15.52 -20.84
C ARG A 282 -10.91 16.08 -19.68
N ARG A 283 -12.15 15.58 -19.56
CA ARG A 283 -13.08 15.85 -18.44
C ARG A 283 -12.59 15.10 -17.19
N SER A 284 -12.74 15.74 -16.03
CA SER A 284 -12.32 15.24 -14.71
C SER A 284 -13.04 13.96 -14.29
N TYR A 285 -12.34 13.05 -13.60
CA TYR A 285 -12.78 11.74 -13.06
C TYR A 285 -13.82 11.81 -11.92
N ILE A 286 -14.54 12.93 -11.78
CA ILE A 286 -15.52 13.15 -10.70
C ILE A 286 -16.81 12.34 -10.94
N ASP A 287 -17.07 11.91 -12.17
CA ASP A 287 -18.30 11.17 -12.51
C ASP A 287 -18.31 9.71 -12.00
N ASP A 288 -17.18 9.15 -11.54
CA ASP A 288 -17.09 7.75 -11.07
C ASP A 288 -17.36 7.55 -9.56
N ILE A 289 -17.58 8.62 -8.79
CA ILE A 289 -17.86 8.54 -7.34
C ILE A 289 -19.36 8.59 -7.02
N LEU A 290 -20.20 8.89 -8.00
CA LEU A 290 -21.65 8.84 -7.86
C LEU A 290 -22.17 7.47 -8.32
N ILE A 291 -22.21 6.50 -7.41
CA ILE A 291 -23.19 5.42 -7.53
C ILE A 291 -24.52 6.01 -7.04
N PRO A 292 -25.54 6.18 -7.91
CA PRO A 292 -26.87 6.52 -7.47
C PRO A 292 -27.43 5.32 -6.70
N ALA A 293 -27.81 5.53 -5.45
CA ALA A 293 -28.64 4.58 -4.73
C ALA A 293 -30.08 4.73 -5.23
N ASP A 294 -30.44 3.96 -6.25
CA ASP A 294 -31.85 3.68 -6.56
C ASP A 294 -32.20 2.30 -5.98
N SER A 295 -32.87 2.31 -4.83
CA SER A 295 -33.99 1.43 -4.41
C SER A 295 -34.51 1.88 -3.04
#